data_AF-A0A7V4XAG8-F1
#
_entry.id   AF-A0A7V4XAG8-F1
#
_cell.length_a   1.000
_cell.length_b   1.000
_cell.length_c   1.000
_cell.angle_alpha   90.00
_cell.angle_beta   90.00
_cell.angle_gamma   90.00
#
_symmetry.space_group_name_H-M   'P 1'
#
loop_
_entity.id
_entity.type
_entity.pdbx_description
1 polymer ?
#
loop_
_entity_poly.entity_id
_entity_poly.type
_entity_poly.pdbx_seq_one_letter_code
_entity_poly.pdbx_strand_id
1 'polypeptide(L)'
;MRLRLLLCFLLIALVQAPAHTDTILQAFWWDCQNESFYAPGKTYEYEWYNYIRAQLPRFEAVGITGLWTPPLCKSASSTGYSMGYDVFDHYDLGEKLVNQPPSKPDGRTRFGTRDEFLRFVASAHAHGIGVYPDIVLNHMAGGKKDAAAPSVDANGHRSDDLWKRFRYSAAGGPEAGRWPKGWWNFHPNPDHNSINSNDIDAEMWGPDICYASNHDAEGRPSEKYMLRQAVEWFEWLSRVTGVDGYRFDAVRHYEPYVVRDVLAREEAVRGRKPFAVVEYGTWDTADLDRWIGQTEGRARTFDFPLHDQLVKMVLARGMYNIGSLPDFLQKDGAHSVPFVNSHDTVRGPAGNYMTIPPDDPWAGLAYAYILSLDRTPCVFYEDLFPNRSVQLRRYGNPETRPMRQWLADLIKIRERYASGSEPVKYPLRTNELLVIERPGKMVTILNNNGADWREAKFTSSFGPGVELRDITGQSDARVRTGTGADAGKVSFWLPAASYAVLVKASEPALSNMKRAPEKTVQEIEFADDLSTGCLGNAVRTFKIWPAADSEIDAELKLEQPAKAAVELLSPDGKLCKPLQRFDGRQGAWKSTSAGWYTFRIKVPGKKQAHAFLKVSYTGAR
;
A
#
# COMPACT_ATOMS: atom_id res chain seq x y z
N MET A 1 -19.42 37.70 48.81
CA MET A 1 -19.85 37.19 47.49
C MET A 1 -18.76 36.27 46.97
N ARG A 2 -19.00 34.94 46.99
CA ARG A 2 -18.02 33.91 46.61
C ARG A 2 -18.05 33.72 45.09
N LEU A 3 -16.96 34.01 44.40
CA LEU A 3 -16.77 33.72 42.98
C LEU A 3 -16.09 32.35 42.85
N ARG A 4 -16.79 31.36 42.29
CA ARG A 4 -16.25 30.02 42.03
C ARG A 4 -15.42 30.07 40.75
N LEU A 5 -14.12 29.77 40.84
CA LEU A 5 -13.31 29.36 39.68
C LEU A 5 -13.75 27.95 39.27
N LEU A 6 -14.18 27.79 38.01
CA LEU A 6 -14.27 26.49 37.36
C LEU A 6 -12.94 26.25 36.62
N LEU A 7 -12.08 25.39 37.16
CA LEU A 7 -10.96 24.82 36.42
C LEU A 7 -11.54 23.78 35.45
N CYS A 8 -11.59 24.10 34.16
CA CYS A 8 -11.75 23.10 33.11
C CYS A 8 -10.40 22.37 32.95
N PHE A 9 -10.27 21.19 33.55
CA PHE A 9 -9.23 20.25 33.18
C PHE A 9 -9.48 19.81 31.73
N LEU A 10 -8.65 20.28 30.79
CA LEU A 10 -8.49 19.61 29.51
C LEU A 10 -7.89 18.23 29.81
N LEU A 11 -8.70 17.19 29.74
CA LEU A 11 -8.23 15.85 29.51
C LEU A 11 -7.57 15.86 28.12
N ILE A 12 -6.24 15.95 28.09
CA ILE A 12 -5.47 15.49 26.95
C ILE A 12 -5.76 13.98 26.88
N ALA A 13 -6.66 13.59 25.98
CA ALA A 13 -6.74 12.20 25.57
C ALA A 13 -5.35 11.86 25.02
N LEU A 14 -4.60 11.04 25.76
CA LEU A 14 -3.49 10.30 25.19
C LEU A 14 -4.07 9.54 24.01
N VAL A 15 -3.81 10.03 22.80
CA VAL A 15 -4.05 9.27 21.58
C VAL A 15 -3.15 8.06 21.72
N GLN A 16 -3.71 6.94 22.14
CA GLN A 16 -3.02 5.66 22.10
C GLN A 16 -2.60 5.46 20.64
N ALA A 17 -1.31 5.14 20.42
CA ALA A 17 -0.86 4.70 19.12
C ALA A 17 -1.81 3.57 18.64
N PRO A 18 -2.23 3.58 17.36
CA PRO A 18 -3.11 2.53 16.86
C PRO A 18 -2.43 1.18 17.11
N ALA A 19 -3.20 0.22 17.65
CA ALA A 19 -2.70 -1.12 17.86
C ALA A 19 -2.09 -1.66 16.55
N HIS A 20 -0.92 -2.30 16.62
CA HIS A 20 -0.31 -2.99 15.48
C HIS A 20 -1.16 -4.22 15.13
N THR A 21 -2.17 -4.01 14.30
CA THR A 21 -3.13 -5.05 13.88
C THR A 21 -2.93 -5.49 12.44
N ASP A 22 -2.14 -4.74 11.68
CA ASP A 22 -2.09 -4.95 10.25
C ASP A 22 -1.03 -6.00 9.89
N THR A 23 -1.42 -6.87 8.96
CA THR A 23 -0.54 -7.69 8.13
C THR A 23 -0.74 -7.27 6.68
N ILE A 24 0.31 -6.72 6.09
CA ILE A 24 0.29 -6.14 4.73
C ILE A 24 0.79 -7.19 3.74
N LEU A 25 0.20 -7.22 2.55
CA LEU A 25 0.72 -7.93 1.41
C LEU A 25 1.15 -6.91 0.34
N GLN A 26 2.42 -6.92 -0.05
CA GLN A 26 2.82 -6.36 -1.34
C GLN A 26 2.19 -7.24 -2.43
N ALA A 27 1.12 -6.76 -3.05
CA ALA A 27 0.23 -7.54 -3.93
C ALA A 27 0.68 -7.53 -5.40
N PHE A 28 1.98 -7.48 -5.63
CA PHE A 28 2.61 -7.53 -6.94
C PHE A 28 4.07 -7.94 -6.81
N TRP A 29 4.68 -8.25 -7.95
CA TRP A 29 6.12 -8.45 -8.10
C TRP A 29 6.61 -7.66 -9.32
N TRP A 30 7.92 -7.54 -9.51
CA TRP A 30 8.45 -6.86 -10.68
C TRP A 30 8.07 -7.58 -11.96
N ASP A 31 7.45 -6.90 -12.92
CA ASP A 31 6.91 -7.50 -14.16
C ASP A 31 5.59 -8.26 -14.03
N CYS A 32 4.86 -8.09 -12.92
CA CYS A 32 3.61 -8.83 -12.72
C CYS A 32 2.65 -8.75 -13.92
N GLN A 33 2.23 -9.94 -14.32
CA GLN A 33 1.34 -10.18 -15.45
C GLN A 33 0.75 -11.57 -15.28
N ASN A 34 -0.52 -11.70 -15.61
CA ASN A 34 -1.18 -12.99 -15.67
C ASN A 34 -1.94 -13.08 -17.00
N GLU A 35 -1.68 -14.14 -17.76
CA GLU A 35 -2.26 -14.44 -19.06
C GLU A 35 -3.28 -15.59 -18.94
N SER A 36 -3.64 -15.98 -17.71
CA SER A 36 -4.62 -17.04 -17.45
C SER A 36 -6.02 -16.64 -17.93
N PHE A 37 -6.81 -17.67 -18.28
CA PHE A 37 -8.16 -17.50 -18.79
C PHE A 37 -9.20 -17.70 -17.67
N TYR A 38 -9.86 -16.61 -17.25
CA TYR A 38 -10.97 -16.69 -16.29
C TYR A 38 -12.26 -17.26 -16.91
N ALA A 39 -12.42 -17.06 -18.21
CA ALA A 39 -13.50 -17.57 -19.03
C ALA A 39 -12.97 -17.79 -20.47
N PRO A 40 -13.60 -18.66 -21.28
CA PRO A 40 -13.21 -18.84 -22.68
C PRO A 40 -13.14 -17.48 -23.40
N GLY A 41 -11.95 -17.16 -23.96
CA GLY A 41 -11.71 -15.92 -24.69
C GLY A 41 -11.36 -14.67 -23.87
N LYS A 42 -11.10 -14.77 -22.55
CA LYS A 42 -10.66 -13.63 -21.71
C LYS A 42 -9.31 -13.89 -21.04
N THR A 43 -8.40 -12.92 -21.08
CA THR A 43 -7.09 -12.96 -20.38
C THR A 43 -7.04 -11.89 -19.28
N TYR A 44 -6.26 -12.13 -18.21
CA TYR A 44 -5.91 -11.10 -17.21
C TYR A 44 -4.80 -10.14 -17.68
N GLU A 45 -4.46 -10.17 -18.98
CA GLU A 45 -3.43 -9.30 -19.56
C GLU A 45 -3.84 -7.84 -19.38
N TYR A 46 -2.99 -7.04 -18.74
CA TYR A 46 -3.32 -5.66 -18.34
C TYR A 46 -4.59 -5.50 -17.48
N GLU A 47 -4.92 -6.51 -16.67
CA GLU A 47 -6.06 -6.52 -15.74
C GLU A 47 -5.65 -6.98 -14.34
N TRP A 48 -4.48 -6.52 -13.88
CA TRP A 48 -3.92 -6.88 -12.58
C TRP A 48 -4.88 -6.60 -11.42
N TYR A 49 -5.62 -5.49 -11.45
CA TYR A 49 -6.62 -5.20 -10.40
C TYR A 49 -7.74 -6.24 -10.38
N ASN A 50 -8.16 -6.78 -11.54
CA ASN A 50 -9.13 -7.87 -11.59
C ASN A 50 -8.53 -9.18 -11.06
N TYR A 51 -7.26 -9.43 -11.38
CA TYR A 51 -6.52 -10.61 -10.92
C TYR A 51 -6.36 -10.65 -9.39
N ILE A 52 -6.02 -9.51 -8.78
CA ILE A 52 -5.91 -9.39 -7.33
C ILE A 52 -7.30 -9.41 -6.68
N ARG A 53 -8.32 -8.77 -7.29
CA ARG A 53 -9.71 -8.84 -6.78
C ARG A 53 -10.19 -10.29 -6.64
N ALA A 54 -9.93 -11.14 -7.62
CA ALA A 54 -10.33 -12.56 -7.59
C ALA A 54 -9.66 -13.36 -6.44
N GLN A 55 -8.63 -12.82 -5.79
CA GLN A 55 -7.94 -13.44 -4.67
C GLN A 55 -8.39 -12.92 -3.29
N LEU A 56 -9.22 -11.87 -3.23
CA LEU A 56 -9.67 -11.27 -1.97
C LEU A 56 -10.27 -12.27 -0.97
N PRO A 57 -11.11 -13.26 -1.35
CA PRO A 57 -11.58 -14.27 -0.41
C PRO A 57 -10.46 -15.08 0.25
N ARG A 58 -9.36 -15.30 -0.48
CA ARG A 58 -8.20 -16.07 -0.01
C ARG A 58 -7.31 -15.23 0.89
N PHE A 59 -7.15 -13.94 0.56
CA PHE A 59 -6.46 -12.96 1.42
C PHE A 59 -7.20 -12.76 2.74
N GLU A 60 -8.53 -12.63 2.70
CA GLU A 60 -9.38 -12.62 3.89
C GLU A 60 -9.17 -13.90 4.71
N ALA A 61 -9.26 -15.07 4.07
CA ALA A 61 -9.17 -16.37 4.74
C ALA A 61 -7.86 -16.60 5.50
N VAL A 62 -6.73 -16.07 5.01
CA VAL A 62 -5.43 -16.19 5.71
C VAL A 62 -5.18 -15.06 6.69
N GLY A 63 -5.91 -13.94 6.58
CA GLY A 63 -5.87 -12.86 7.54
C GLY A 63 -5.13 -11.60 7.08
N ILE A 64 -4.82 -11.45 5.79
CA ILE A 64 -4.30 -10.19 5.25
C ILE A 64 -5.29 -9.06 5.55
N THR A 65 -4.75 -7.91 5.95
CA THR A 65 -5.52 -6.71 6.33
C THR A 65 -5.35 -5.55 5.38
N GLY A 66 -4.26 -5.52 4.61
CA GLY A 66 -3.92 -4.41 3.73
C GLY A 66 -3.15 -4.87 2.51
N LEU A 67 -3.41 -4.24 1.37
CA LEU A 67 -2.77 -4.57 0.09
C LEU A 67 -1.98 -3.36 -0.41
N TRP A 68 -0.65 -3.49 -0.44
CA TRP A 68 0.18 -2.57 -1.20
C TRP A 68 0.12 -2.93 -2.69
N THR A 69 -0.50 -2.05 -3.48
CA THR A 69 -0.68 -2.24 -4.93
C THR A 69 0.34 -1.43 -5.72
N PRO A 70 0.67 -1.83 -6.96
CA PRO A 70 1.62 -1.07 -7.79
C PRO A 70 1.10 0.35 -8.12
N PRO A 71 1.97 1.25 -8.62
CA PRO A 71 1.57 2.61 -8.97
C PRO A 71 0.38 2.63 -9.92
N LEU A 72 -0.60 3.50 -9.65
CA LEU A 72 -1.86 3.56 -10.39
C LEU A 72 -1.93 4.64 -11.46
N CYS A 73 -0.99 5.59 -11.45
CA CYS A 73 -0.98 6.70 -12.40
C CYS A 73 -0.41 6.27 -13.75
N LYS A 74 -0.80 6.98 -14.82
CA LYS A 74 -0.31 6.73 -16.16
C LYS A 74 1.20 6.97 -16.23
N SER A 75 1.90 6.00 -16.79
CA SER A 75 3.34 5.99 -17.01
C SER A 75 3.77 6.56 -18.36
N ALA A 76 5.07 6.78 -18.53
CA ALA A 76 5.68 7.26 -19.76
C ALA A 76 5.64 6.23 -20.91
N SER A 77 5.77 4.94 -20.57
CA SER A 77 5.86 3.88 -21.57
C SER A 77 4.57 3.68 -22.39
N SER A 78 4.67 3.84 -23.71
CA SER A 78 3.61 3.47 -24.67
C SER A 78 3.62 1.99 -25.07
N THR A 79 4.56 1.20 -24.58
CA THR A 79 4.68 -0.24 -24.91
C THR A 79 3.93 -1.13 -23.93
N GLY A 80 3.38 -0.56 -22.84
CA GLY A 80 2.66 -1.29 -21.79
C GLY A 80 3.57 -2.03 -20.80
N TYR A 81 4.89 -1.93 -20.93
CA TYR A 81 5.83 -2.63 -20.05
C TYR A 81 6.24 -1.83 -18.80
N SER A 82 5.81 -0.57 -18.67
CA SER A 82 6.06 0.20 -17.45
C SER A 82 5.44 -0.46 -16.22
N MET A 83 6.19 -0.50 -15.12
CA MET A 83 5.67 -0.89 -13.80
C MET A 83 5.01 0.26 -13.03
N GLY A 84 4.91 1.44 -13.64
CA GLY A 84 4.26 2.63 -13.08
C GLY A 84 5.20 3.59 -12.35
N TYR A 85 6.46 3.22 -12.11
CA TYR A 85 7.44 4.09 -11.44
C TYR A 85 7.89 5.28 -12.29
N ASP A 86 7.81 5.17 -13.62
CA ASP A 86 8.04 6.23 -14.59
C ASP A 86 6.76 7.06 -14.83
N VAL A 87 6.25 7.73 -13.79
CA VAL A 87 4.98 8.50 -13.86
C VAL A 87 5.04 9.60 -14.91
N PHE A 88 4.02 9.65 -15.76
CA PHE A 88 3.82 10.69 -16.76
C PHE A 88 2.76 11.69 -16.32
N ASP A 89 1.55 11.22 -15.97
CA ASP A 89 0.40 12.05 -15.59
C ASP A 89 -0.25 11.56 -14.29
N HIS A 90 -0.05 12.31 -13.21
CA HIS A 90 -0.61 12.05 -11.88
C HIS A 90 -2.15 11.99 -11.87
N TYR A 91 -2.83 12.73 -12.75
CA TYR A 91 -4.30 12.79 -12.80
C TYR A 91 -4.93 11.77 -13.77
N ASP A 92 -4.14 10.87 -14.37
CA ASP A 92 -4.63 9.80 -15.24
C ASP A 92 -4.51 8.44 -14.55
N LEU A 93 -5.63 7.92 -14.02
CA LEU A 93 -5.70 6.61 -13.36
C LEU A 93 -6.00 5.47 -14.34
N GLY A 94 -5.65 5.64 -15.62
CA GLY A 94 -5.96 4.68 -16.67
C GLY A 94 -7.28 4.99 -17.39
N GLU A 95 -7.47 6.26 -17.78
CA GLU A 95 -8.65 6.73 -18.52
C GLU A 95 -8.30 7.50 -19.81
N LYS A 96 -7.10 8.07 -19.94
CA LYS A 96 -6.72 8.84 -21.14
C LYS A 96 -6.05 7.94 -22.18
N LEU A 97 -6.32 8.21 -23.46
CA LEU A 97 -5.83 7.42 -24.60
C LEU A 97 -4.36 7.73 -24.99
N VAL A 98 -3.49 7.94 -23.99
CA VAL A 98 -2.05 8.18 -24.15
C VAL A 98 -1.26 7.10 -23.41
N ASN A 99 -0.07 6.77 -23.93
CA ASN A 99 0.90 5.85 -23.33
C ASN A 99 0.28 4.53 -22.80
N GLN A 100 -0.53 3.89 -23.65
CA GLN A 100 -1.32 2.71 -23.29
C GLN A 100 -0.81 1.45 -23.99
N PRO A 101 -1.03 0.25 -23.43
CA PRO A 101 -0.67 -1.01 -24.06
C PRO A 101 -1.26 -1.13 -25.48
N PRO A 102 -0.45 -1.43 -26.52
CA PRO A 102 -0.96 -1.53 -27.89
C PRO A 102 -2.06 -2.58 -28.07
N SER A 103 -2.05 -3.67 -27.29
CA SER A 103 -3.05 -4.73 -27.38
C SER A 103 -4.38 -4.40 -26.68
N LYS A 104 -4.44 -3.35 -25.83
CA LYS A 104 -5.66 -2.89 -25.15
C LYS A 104 -5.74 -1.35 -25.11
N PRO A 105 -6.07 -0.68 -26.23
CA PRO A 105 -6.02 0.77 -26.34
C PRO A 105 -7.30 1.47 -25.83
N ASP A 106 -7.69 1.22 -24.57
CA ASP A 106 -8.90 1.77 -23.93
C ASP A 106 -8.63 2.78 -22.79
N GLY A 107 -7.40 3.27 -22.70
CA GLY A 107 -6.91 4.27 -21.76
C GLY A 107 -6.22 3.69 -20.53
N ARG A 108 -6.30 2.38 -20.32
CA ARG A 108 -5.77 1.68 -19.13
C ARG A 108 -4.28 1.91 -18.90
N THR A 109 -3.87 1.76 -17.64
CA THR A 109 -2.47 1.56 -17.28
C THR A 109 -2.07 0.11 -17.54
N ARG A 110 -0.84 -0.27 -17.17
CA ARG A 110 -0.43 -1.67 -17.16
C ARG A 110 -1.33 -2.54 -16.26
N PHE A 111 -1.93 -1.97 -15.22
CA PHE A 111 -2.62 -2.74 -14.18
C PHE A 111 -4.14 -2.76 -14.34
N GLY A 112 -4.69 -1.83 -15.11
CA GLY A 112 -6.11 -1.77 -15.43
C GLY A 112 -6.58 -0.33 -15.67
N THR A 113 -7.90 -0.20 -15.81
CA THR A 113 -8.59 1.09 -15.91
C THR A 113 -8.89 1.67 -14.53
N ARG A 114 -9.21 2.97 -14.48
CA ARG A 114 -9.69 3.63 -13.25
C ARG A 114 -10.86 2.86 -12.63
N ASP A 115 -11.87 2.55 -13.44
CA ASP A 115 -13.07 1.83 -12.98
C ASP A 115 -12.68 0.49 -12.35
N GLU A 116 -11.79 -0.30 -12.98
CA GLU A 116 -11.32 -1.57 -12.42
C GLU A 116 -10.61 -1.41 -11.07
N PHE A 117 -9.80 -0.37 -10.90
CA PHE A 117 -9.18 -0.04 -9.61
C PHE A 117 -10.22 0.33 -8.56
N LEU A 118 -11.18 1.21 -8.88
CA LEU A 118 -12.25 1.61 -7.96
C LEU A 118 -13.12 0.44 -7.52
N ARG A 119 -13.43 -0.48 -8.44
CA ARG A 119 -14.11 -1.75 -8.11
C ARG A 119 -13.26 -2.63 -7.22
N PHE A 120 -11.97 -2.76 -7.49
CA PHE A 120 -11.06 -3.53 -6.66
C PHE A 120 -11.03 -2.99 -5.22
N VAL A 121 -10.95 -1.67 -5.03
CA VAL A 121 -11.05 -1.03 -3.69
C VAL A 121 -12.38 -1.38 -3.02
N ALA A 122 -13.51 -1.23 -3.72
CA ALA A 122 -14.82 -1.53 -3.16
C ALA A 122 -14.98 -3.00 -2.73
N SER A 123 -14.45 -3.93 -3.53
CA SER A 123 -14.43 -5.35 -3.17
C SER A 123 -13.48 -5.64 -2.01
N ALA A 124 -12.31 -5.00 -1.95
CA ALA A 124 -11.38 -5.17 -0.83
C ALA A 124 -12.02 -4.74 0.50
N HIS A 125 -12.72 -3.60 0.53
CA HIS A 125 -13.47 -3.15 1.70
C HIS A 125 -14.57 -4.15 2.10
N ALA A 126 -15.25 -4.77 1.13
CA ALA A 126 -16.25 -5.81 1.42
C ALA A 126 -15.64 -7.05 2.11
N HIS A 127 -14.33 -7.27 1.98
CA HIS A 127 -13.54 -8.28 2.67
C HIS A 127 -12.81 -7.75 3.93
N GLY A 128 -13.03 -6.50 4.33
CA GLY A 128 -12.34 -5.86 5.46
C GLY A 128 -10.83 -5.72 5.23
N ILE A 129 -10.43 -5.47 3.98
CA ILE A 129 -9.04 -5.32 3.55
C ILE A 129 -8.84 -3.90 3.02
N GLY A 130 -7.86 -3.19 3.57
CA GLY A 130 -7.48 -1.87 3.11
C GLY A 130 -6.62 -1.90 1.84
N VAL A 131 -6.64 -0.81 1.07
CA VAL A 131 -5.82 -0.68 -0.16
C VAL A 131 -4.84 0.47 -0.04
N TYR A 132 -3.56 0.20 -0.36
CA TYR A 132 -2.43 1.11 -0.25
C TYR A 132 -1.72 1.26 -1.61
N PRO A 133 -2.17 2.16 -2.49
CA PRO A 133 -1.46 2.44 -3.73
C PRO A 133 -0.04 2.93 -3.50
N ASP A 134 0.85 2.56 -4.41
CA ASP A 134 2.20 3.10 -4.53
C ASP A 134 2.16 4.52 -5.11
N ILE A 135 2.90 5.43 -4.48
CA ILE A 135 2.90 6.87 -4.72
C ILE A 135 4.32 7.28 -5.11
N VAL A 136 4.45 7.80 -6.33
CA VAL A 136 5.73 8.26 -6.89
C VAL A 136 5.68 9.78 -7.02
N LEU A 137 6.50 10.43 -6.21
CA LEU A 137 6.61 11.89 -6.11
C LEU A 137 8.06 12.37 -6.29
N ASN A 138 9.01 11.48 -6.57
CA ASN A 138 10.40 11.83 -6.78
C ASN A 138 10.64 12.47 -8.18
N HIS A 139 10.41 11.68 -9.23
CA HIS A 139 10.73 12.04 -10.61
C HIS A 139 9.51 11.87 -11.52
N MET A 140 9.68 12.24 -12.79
CA MET A 140 8.73 11.97 -13.85
C MET A 140 9.41 11.53 -15.14
N ALA A 141 8.67 10.93 -16.08
CA ALA A 141 9.21 10.49 -17.36
C ALA A 141 8.21 10.70 -18.51
N GLY A 142 8.71 10.71 -19.75
CA GLY A 142 7.89 10.84 -20.96
C GLY A 142 7.52 12.28 -21.33
N GLY A 143 8.18 13.27 -20.74
CA GLY A 143 8.01 14.69 -21.09
C GLY A 143 8.54 15.02 -22.49
N LYS A 144 8.19 16.21 -22.98
CA LYS A 144 8.78 16.78 -24.19
C LYS A 144 10.08 17.52 -23.83
N LYS A 145 11.00 17.58 -24.79
CA LYS A 145 12.23 18.36 -24.66
C LYS A 145 11.90 19.85 -24.46
N ASP A 146 12.55 20.47 -23.49
CA ASP A 146 12.52 21.90 -23.22
C ASP A 146 13.92 22.48 -23.46
N ALA A 147 14.06 23.28 -24.52
CA ALA A 147 15.36 23.85 -24.90
C ALA A 147 15.83 24.96 -23.95
N ALA A 148 14.96 25.47 -23.07
CA ALA A 148 15.30 26.47 -22.07
C ALA A 148 15.79 25.84 -20.75
N ALA A 149 15.68 24.52 -20.60
CA ALA A 149 16.12 23.85 -19.38
C ALA A 149 17.65 23.98 -19.19
N PRO A 150 18.12 24.39 -18.00
CA PRO A 150 19.53 24.48 -17.71
C PRO A 150 20.15 23.09 -17.68
N SER A 151 21.29 22.93 -18.37
CA SER A 151 22.07 21.69 -18.34
C SER A 151 23.11 21.67 -17.21
N VAL A 152 23.23 22.75 -16.44
CA VAL A 152 24.22 22.93 -15.37
C VAL A 152 23.60 23.75 -14.23
N ASP A 153 23.81 23.38 -12.98
CA ASP A 153 23.46 24.21 -11.81
C ASP A 153 24.54 25.29 -11.53
N ALA A 154 24.28 26.21 -10.60
CA ALA A 154 25.25 27.25 -10.23
C ALA A 154 26.49 26.72 -9.49
N ASN A 155 26.54 25.42 -9.13
CA ASN A 155 27.72 24.76 -8.57
C ASN A 155 28.55 24.02 -9.65
N GLY A 156 28.08 24.01 -10.90
CA GLY A 156 28.76 23.36 -12.03
C GLY A 156 28.38 21.90 -12.27
N HIS A 157 27.40 21.36 -11.54
CA HIS A 157 26.91 20.00 -11.73
C HIS A 157 26.00 19.93 -12.95
N ARG A 158 26.13 18.86 -13.76
CA ARG A 158 25.45 18.73 -15.05
C ARG A 158 24.18 17.89 -14.96
N SER A 159 23.17 18.25 -15.77
CA SER A 159 22.04 17.42 -16.16
C SER A 159 21.93 17.41 -17.67
N ASP A 160 21.87 16.21 -18.24
CA ASP A 160 21.60 16.03 -19.67
C ASP A 160 20.10 15.79 -19.94
N ASP A 161 19.27 15.76 -18.89
CA ASP A 161 17.83 15.55 -19.02
C ASP A 161 17.10 16.87 -19.31
N LEU A 162 16.77 17.06 -20.59
CA LEU A 162 16.00 18.21 -21.07
C LEU A 162 14.51 17.87 -21.23
N TRP A 163 14.04 16.68 -20.87
CA TRP A 163 12.67 16.20 -21.11
C TRP A 163 11.67 16.69 -20.04
N LYS A 164 11.70 17.99 -19.76
CA LYS A 164 11.08 18.62 -18.58
C LYS A 164 9.75 19.34 -18.88
N ARG A 165 9.21 19.22 -20.10
CA ARG A 165 7.92 19.83 -20.46
C ARG A 165 6.78 18.80 -20.48
N PHE A 166 5.89 18.90 -19.51
CA PHE A 166 4.72 18.01 -19.37
C PHE A 166 3.44 18.79 -19.58
N ARG A 167 2.65 18.35 -20.56
CA ARG A 167 1.34 18.89 -20.90
C ARG A 167 0.40 17.72 -21.19
N TYR A 168 -0.78 17.75 -20.58
CA TYR A 168 -1.67 16.60 -20.56
C TYR A 168 -2.94 16.88 -21.35
N SER A 169 -3.48 15.84 -21.99
CA SER A 169 -4.80 15.94 -22.59
C SER A 169 -5.88 15.84 -21.52
N ALA A 170 -7.00 16.51 -21.74
CA ALA A 170 -8.20 16.43 -20.92
C ALA A 170 -9.44 16.74 -21.77
N ALA A 171 -10.63 16.77 -21.16
CA ALA A 171 -11.89 17.05 -21.84
C ALA A 171 -11.91 18.43 -22.50
N GLY A 172 -11.25 19.41 -21.88
CA GLY A 172 -11.10 20.77 -22.40
C GLY A 172 -10.22 20.87 -23.64
N GLY A 173 -9.54 19.78 -24.03
CA GLY A 173 -8.74 19.69 -25.23
C GLY A 173 -7.29 19.23 -24.98
N PRO A 174 -6.45 19.27 -26.03
CA PRO A 174 -5.02 19.02 -25.91
C PRO A 174 -4.36 20.03 -24.97
N GLU A 175 -3.44 19.56 -24.13
CA GLU A 175 -2.68 20.39 -23.17
C GLU A 175 -3.53 21.11 -22.10
N ALA A 176 -4.82 20.82 -21.99
CA ALA A 176 -5.73 21.39 -20.99
C ALA A 176 -5.72 20.67 -19.63
N GLY A 177 -4.92 19.60 -19.48
CA GLY A 177 -4.92 18.79 -18.27
C GLY A 177 -4.25 19.45 -17.07
N ARG A 178 -4.73 19.08 -15.88
CA ARG A 178 -4.32 19.65 -14.59
C ARG A 178 -2.84 19.42 -14.29
N TRP A 179 -2.26 20.33 -13.51
CA TRP A 179 -0.87 20.30 -13.03
C TRP A 179 0.18 20.20 -14.16
N PRO A 180 0.17 21.14 -15.13
CA PRO A 180 1.23 21.23 -16.13
C PRO A 180 2.58 21.45 -15.43
N LYS A 181 3.66 21.03 -16.07
CA LYS A 181 5.02 21.19 -15.53
C LYS A 181 5.99 21.66 -16.62
N GLY A 182 6.91 22.55 -16.26
CA GLY A 182 8.01 23.00 -17.10
C GLY A 182 9.34 22.78 -16.41
N TRP A 183 10.45 23.12 -17.06
CA TRP A 183 11.78 22.94 -16.47
C TRP A 183 11.97 23.66 -15.12
N TRP A 184 11.23 24.75 -14.90
CA TRP A 184 11.13 25.45 -13.62
C TRP A 184 10.63 24.59 -12.45
N ASN A 185 10.12 23.39 -12.70
CA ASN A 185 9.55 22.50 -11.69
C ASN A 185 10.45 21.32 -11.36
N PHE A 186 11.63 21.23 -11.99
CA PHE A 186 12.57 20.14 -11.84
C PHE A 186 13.95 20.66 -11.45
N HIS A 187 14.81 19.77 -10.97
CA HIS A 187 16.25 20.02 -10.87
C HIS A 187 16.89 20.00 -12.27
N PRO A 188 18.00 20.74 -12.52
CA PRO A 188 18.48 21.83 -11.68
C PRO A 188 17.53 23.02 -11.73
N ASN A 189 17.40 23.71 -10.60
CA ASN A 189 16.44 24.81 -10.43
C ASN A 189 17.11 26.09 -9.89
N PRO A 190 16.81 27.28 -10.42
CA PRO A 190 17.37 28.54 -9.92
C PRO A 190 16.98 28.86 -8.46
N ASP A 191 15.80 28.43 -8.01
CA ASP A 191 15.33 28.66 -6.63
C ASP A 191 15.95 27.67 -5.63
N HIS A 192 16.46 26.54 -6.12
CA HIS A 192 16.99 25.45 -5.32
C HIS A 192 18.15 24.79 -6.08
N ASN A 193 19.30 25.44 -5.96
CA ASN A 193 20.46 25.19 -6.79
C ASN A 193 21.32 24.05 -6.23
N SER A 194 20.77 22.85 -6.29
CA SER A 194 21.36 21.60 -5.86
C SER A 194 20.98 20.57 -6.91
N ILE A 195 21.87 20.25 -7.86
CA ILE A 195 21.75 18.99 -8.62
C ILE A 195 22.96 18.10 -8.36
N ASN A 196 22.73 16.80 -8.22
CA ASN A 196 23.75 15.79 -7.91
C ASN A 196 24.63 16.18 -6.72
N SER A 197 24.09 16.94 -5.76
CA SER A 197 24.79 17.38 -4.55
C SER A 197 24.59 16.41 -3.39
N ASN A 198 23.52 15.62 -3.41
CA ASN A 198 23.20 14.56 -2.46
C ASN A 198 22.19 13.57 -3.10
N ASP A 199 21.46 12.80 -2.29
CA ASP A 199 20.49 11.83 -2.82
C ASP A 199 19.20 12.48 -3.35
N ILE A 200 18.81 13.66 -2.85
CA ILE A 200 17.57 14.39 -3.21
C ILE A 200 17.55 14.84 -4.67
N ASP A 201 18.72 15.04 -5.25
CA ASP A 201 18.89 15.67 -6.54
C ASP A 201 19.75 14.81 -7.48
N ALA A 202 19.80 13.50 -7.21
CA ALA A 202 20.52 12.50 -7.99
C ALA A 202 19.63 11.89 -9.08
N GLU A 203 19.54 12.58 -10.23
CA GLU A 203 18.68 12.19 -11.35
C GLU A 203 18.97 10.73 -11.80
N MET A 204 17.98 9.83 -11.67
CA MET A 204 18.12 8.41 -12.03
C MET A 204 17.08 7.88 -13.02
N TRP A 205 15.83 8.34 -12.94
CA TRP A 205 14.69 7.75 -13.68
C TRP A 205 13.89 8.78 -14.49
N GLY A 206 14.54 9.90 -14.81
CA GLY A 206 13.96 11.09 -15.44
C GLY A 206 14.29 12.33 -14.61
N PRO A 207 13.72 13.50 -14.95
CA PRO A 207 13.92 14.70 -14.16
C PRO A 207 13.30 14.60 -12.76
N ASP A 208 14.12 14.87 -11.75
CA ASP A 208 13.69 14.95 -10.35
C ASP A 208 12.92 16.24 -10.08
N ILE A 209 11.82 16.14 -9.32
CA ILE A 209 10.95 17.27 -9.00
C ILE A 209 11.62 18.19 -7.98
N CYS A 210 11.60 19.49 -8.26
CA CYS A 210 12.04 20.50 -7.31
C CYS A 210 10.83 21.07 -6.52
N TYR A 211 10.64 20.59 -5.29
CA TYR A 211 9.54 21.03 -4.41
C TYR A 211 9.73 22.44 -3.82
N ALA A 212 10.96 22.93 -3.82
CA ALA A 212 11.31 24.28 -3.39
C ALA A 212 11.06 25.37 -4.46
N SER A 213 10.76 24.99 -5.70
CA SER A 213 10.51 25.93 -6.81
C SER A 213 9.34 26.87 -6.51
N ASN A 214 9.56 28.15 -6.75
CA ASN A 214 8.57 29.23 -6.63
C ASN A 214 8.05 29.69 -7.99
N HIS A 215 8.04 28.79 -8.97
CA HIS A 215 7.58 29.08 -10.32
C HIS A 215 6.58 28.04 -10.81
N ASP A 216 5.59 28.48 -11.59
CA ASP A 216 4.70 27.57 -12.30
C ASP A 216 5.37 26.96 -13.56
N ALA A 217 4.60 26.19 -14.32
CA ALA A 217 5.08 25.49 -15.51
C ALA A 217 5.57 26.41 -16.66
N GLU A 218 5.26 27.70 -16.60
CA GLU A 218 5.67 28.72 -17.55
C GLU A 218 6.75 29.66 -17.00
N GLY A 219 7.20 29.47 -15.76
CA GLY A 219 8.19 30.34 -15.13
C GLY A 219 7.61 31.62 -14.54
N ARG A 220 6.30 31.68 -14.27
CA ARG A 220 5.71 32.80 -13.54
C ARG A 220 5.81 32.55 -12.04
N PRO A 221 6.00 33.59 -11.21
CA PRO A 221 6.04 33.43 -9.76
C PRO A 221 4.79 32.72 -9.22
N SER A 222 5.00 31.58 -8.55
CA SER A 222 4.00 30.78 -7.86
C SER A 222 4.70 30.01 -6.74
N GLU A 223 4.58 30.50 -5.52
CA GLU A 223 5.24 29.92 -4.34
C GLU A 223 4.97 28.41 -4.20
N LYS A 224 6.06 27.64 -4.04
CA LYS A 224 6.06 26.19 -3.85
C LYS A 224 5.07 25.44 -4.74
N TYR A 225 5.03 25.80 -6.02
CA TYR A 225 4.03 25.30 -6.98
C TYR A 225 3.91 23.78 -6.94
N MET A 226 5.03 23.06 -7.01
CA MET A 226 5.04 21.60 -7.02
C MET A 226 4.51 20.98 -5.73
N LEU A 227 4.84 21.54 -4.56
CA LEU A 227 4.32 21.06 -3.29
C LEU A 227 2.81 21.28 -3.18
N ARG A 228 2.32 22.48 -3.52
CA ARG A 228 0.87 22.78 -3.47
C ARG A 228 0.09 21.85 -4.39
N GLN A 229 0.56 21.68 -5.62
CA GLN A 229 -0.09 20.78 -6.58
C GLN A 229 -0.04 19.31 -6.16
N ALA A 230 1.05 18.85 -5.51
CA ALA A 230 1.13 17.50 -4.97
C ALA A 230 0.12 17.27 -3.84
N VAL A 231 -0.07 18.26 -2.95
CA VAL A 231 -1.09 18.22 -1.88
C VAL A 231 -2.50 18.18 -2.47
N GLU A 232 -2.80 19.01 -3.47
CA GLU A 232 -4.11 19.02 -4.14
C GLU A 232 -4.37 17.70 -4.88
N TRP A 233 -3.37 17.18 -5.59
CA TRP A 233 -3.47 15.89 -6.27
C TRP A 233 -3.70 14.75 -5.29
N PHE A 234 -3.00 14.73 -4.17
CA PHE A 234 -3.13 13.67 -3.18
C PHE A 234 -4.52 13.64 -2.54
N GLU A 235 -5.08 14.81 -2.21
CA GLU A 235 -6.47 14.93 -1.75
C GLU A 235 -7.47 14.44 -2.82
N TRP A 236 -7.26 14.83 -4.09
CA TRP A 236 -8.10 14.34 -5.19
C TRP A 236 -8.04 12.82 -5.32
N LEU A 237 -6.83 12.25 -5.32
CA LEU A 237 -6.56 10.81 -5.42
C LEU A 237 -7.27 10.06 -4.31
N SER A 238 -7.14 10.54 -3.08
CA SER A 238 -7.82 10.01 -1.90
C SER A 238 -9.34 9.96 -2.08
N ARG A 239 -9.94 11.10 -2.45
CA ARG A 239 -11.38 11.26 -2.64
C ARG A 239 -11.92 10.33 -3.73
N VAL A 240 -11.29 10.32 -4.91
CA VAL A 240 -11.79 9.55 -6.05
C VAL A 240 -11.64 8.05 -5.85
N THR A 241 -10.59 7.61 -5.18
CA THR A 241 -10.29 6.19 -5.02
C THR A 241 -10.96 5.55 -3.81
N GLY A 242 -11.03 6.28 -2.69
CA GLY A 242 -11.51 5.76 -1.42
C GLY A 242 -10.52 4.82 -0.71
N VAL A 243 -9.25 4.79 -1.13
CA VAL A 243 -8.17 3.95 -0.55
C VAL A 243 -7.91 4.27 0.93
N ASP A 244 -7.19 3.43 1.66
CA ASP A 244 -7.07 3.53 3.13
C ASP A 244 -5.71 4.03 3.63
N GLY A 245 -4.76 4.09 2.71
CA GLY A 245 -3.38 4.38 3.00
C GLY A 245 -2.51 4.35 1.74
N TYR A 246 -1.19 4.41 1.93
CA TYR A 246 -0.26 4.69 0.84
C TYR A 246 1.12 4.05 1.10
N ARG A 247 1.82 3.68 0.02
CA ARG A 247 3.27 3.43 0.04
C ARG A 247 3.95 4.55 -0.75
N PHE A 248 4.94 5.23 -0.17
CA PHE A 248 5.70 6.27 -0.87
C PHE A 248 7.03 5.70 -1.38
N ASP A 249 7.28 5.90 -2.66
CA ASP A 249 8.47 5.50 -3.38
C ASP A 249 9.62 6.49 -3.19
N ALA A 250 10.87 6.01 -3.12
CA ALA A 250 12.08 6.81 -3.29
C ALA A 250 12.17 8.03 -2.36
N VAL A 251 11.72 7.93 -1.11
CA VAL A 251 11.56 9.11 -0.22
C VAL A 251 12.89 9.66 0.31
N ARG A 252 14.00 8.97 0.03
CA ARG A 252 15.35 9.47 0.24
C ARG A 252 15.74 10.53 -0.80
N HIS A 253 14.99 10.59 -1.91
CA HIS A 253 15.30 11.39 -3.09
C HIS A 253 14.44 12.66 -3.20
N TYR A 254 13.70 13.03 -2.16
CA TYR A 254 13.03 14.33 -2.08
C TYR A 254 12.80 14.72 -0.61
N GLU A 255 12.43 15.97 -0.36
CA GLU A 255 12.40 16.47 1.01
C GLU A 255 11.27 15.84 1.85
N PRO A 256 11.55 15.47 3.13
CA PRO A 256 10.56 14.83 4.01
C PRO A 256 9.28 15.66 4.21
N TYR A 257 9.35 16.99 4.09
CA TYR A 257 8.19 17.86 4.24
C TYR A 257 7.11 17.59 3.18
N VAL A 258 7.47 17.03 2.03
CA VAL A 258 6.52 16.66 0.98
C VAL A 258 5.58 15.56 1.51
N VAL A 259 6.13 14.48 2.05
CA VAL A 259 5.33 13.39 2.65
C VAL A 259 4.54 13.89 3.87
N ARG A 260 5.17 14.74 4.70
CA ARG A 260 4.51 15.34 5.86
C ARG A 260 3.24 16.11 5.43
N ASP A 261 3.35 16.99 4.45
CA ASP A 261 2.28 17.93 4.09
C ASP A 261 1.13 17.24 3.36
N VAL A 262 1.42 16.28 2.46
CA VAL A 262 0.36 15.48 1.81
C VAL A 262 -0.40 14.64 2.84
N LEU A 263 0.30 14.01 3.80
CA LEU A 263 -0.36 13.21 4.85
C LEU A 263 -1.08 14.08 5.88
N ALA A 264 -0.58 15.28 6.19
CA ALA A 264 -1.26 16.22 7.06
C ALA A 264 -2.58 16.71 6.45
N ARG A 265 -2.58 17.00 5.13
CA ARG A 265 -3.81 17.35 4.41
C ARG A 265 -4.81 16.20 4.44
N GLU A 266 -4.32 14.99 4.20
CA GLU A 266 -5.13 13.78 4.18
C GLU A 266 -5.79 13.49 5.52
N GLU A 267 -5.02 13.59 6.61
CA GLU A 267 -5.52 13.45 7.98
C GLU A 267 -6.63 14.47 8.28
N ALA A 268 -6.45 15.72 7.84
CA ALA A 268 -7.45 16.77 8.01
C ALA A 268 -8.74 16.52 7.20
N VAL A 269 -8.63 15.97 5.99
CA VAL A 269 -9.79 15.66 5.12
C VAL A 269 -10.56 14.44 5.63
N ARG A 270 -9.86 13.40 6.09
CA ARG A 270 -10.48 12.15 6.56
C ARG A 270 -10.91 12.19 8.02
N GLY A 271 -10.32 13.07 8.83
CA GLY A 271 -10.50 13.07 10.29
C GLY A 271 -9.80 11.90 11.01
N ARG A 272 -8.94 11.15 10.31
CA ARG A 272 -8.12 10.07 10.87
C ARG A 272 -6.79 9.96 10.12
N LYS A 273 -5.76 9.47 10.79
CA LYS A 273 -4.48 9.15 10.15
C LYS A 273 -4.66 8.00 9.14
N PRO A 274 -4.26 8.16 7.87
CA PRO A 274 -4.19 7.04 6.94
C PRO A 274 -3.06 6.08 7.34
N PHE A 275 -3.10 4.84 6.85
CA PHE A 275 -1.88 4.03 6.87
C PHE A 275 -0.88 4.63 5.87
N ALA A 276 0.38 4.80 6.26
CA ALA A 276 1.42 5.22 5.32
C ALA A 276 2.72 4.50 5.65
N VAL A 277 3.41 4.00 4.62
CA VAL A 277 4.76 3.45 4.71
C VAL A 277 5.62 4.05 3.61
N VAL A 278 6.91 4.23 3.87
CA VAL A 278 7.85 4.80 2.91
C VAL A 278 9.02 3.86 2.65
N GLU A 279 9.51 3.92 1.42
CA GLU A 279 10.79 3.34 1.02
C GLU A 279 11.89 4.39 1.24
N TYR A 280 12.50 4.35 2.43
CA TYR A 280 13.68 5.12 2.76
C TYR A 280 14.88 4.16 2.85
N GLY A 281 15.53 3.90 1.73
CA GLY A 281 16.62 2.92 1.62
C GLY A 281 17.88 3.33 2.40
N THR A 282 17.99 2.92 3.66
CA THR A 282 19.17 3.07 4.51
C THR A 282 19.42 1.82 5.35
N TRP A 283 20.65 1.61 5.78
CA TRP A 283 21.04 0.54 6.70
C TRP A 283 21.20 1.03 8.14
N ASP A 284 20.91 2.31 8.41
CA ASP A 284 21.00 2.91 9.73
C ASP A 284 19.62 3.12 10.37
N THR A 285 19.35 2.40 11.45
CA THR A 285 18.10 2.52 12.23
C THR A 285 17.88 3.93 12.82
N ALA A 286 18.95 4.64 13.20
CA ALA A 286 18.83 5.98 13.76
C ALA A 286 18.42 6.99 12.68
N ASP A 287 18.82 6.75 11.43
CA ASP A 287 18.42 7.58 10.31
C ASP A 287 16.96 7.37 9.93
N LEU A 288 16.47 6.13 9.98
CA LEU A 288 15.03 5.84 9.86
C LEU A 288 14.22 6.62 10.91
N ASP A 289 14.61 6.51 12.19
CA ASP A 289 13.87 7.18 13.28
C ASP A 289 13.94 8.71 13.19
N ARG A 290 15.07 9.27 12.72
CA ARG A 290 15.20 10.70 12.43
C ARG A 290 14.25 11.15 11.31
N TRP A 291 14.16 10.38 10.23
CA TRP A 291 13.26 10.68 9.10
C TRP A 291 11.78 10.64 9.54
N ILE A 292 11.41 9.66 10.37
CA ILE A 292 10.08 9.61 11.00
C ILE A 292 9.79 10.89 11.81
N GLY A 293 10.78 11.38 12.57
CA GLY A 293 10.68 12.64 13.29
C GLY A 293 10.43 13.85 12.37
N GLN A 294 11.08 13.91 11.20
CA GLN A 294 10.91 14.98 10.21
C GLN A 294 9.51 15.00 9.57
N THR A 295 8.80 13.87 9.58
CA THR A 295 7.41 13.75 9.11
C THR A 295 6.37 13.81 10.24
N GLU A 296 6.81 14.13 11.46
CA GLU A 296 5.97 14.19 12.68
C GLU A 296 5.24 12.87 12.96
N GLY A 297 5.86 11.72 12.64
CA GLY A 297 5.28 10.40 12.85
C GLY A 297 4.01 10.14 12.04
N ARG A 298 3.87 10.75 10.85
CA ARG A 298 2.71 10.51 9.94
C ARG A 298 2.88 9.28 9.06
N ALA A 299 4.12 8.83 8.84
CA ALA A 299 4.41 7.64 8.05
C ALA A 299 5.21 6.61 8.86
N ARG A 300 5.32 5.42 8.29
CA ARG A 300 6.18 4.33 8.74
C ARG A 300 7.31 4.12 7.73
N THR A 301 8.35 3.38 8.10
CA THR A 301 9.46 3.01 7.22
C THR A 301 9.55 1.50 7.04
N PHE A 302 9.88 1.05 5.84
CA PHE A 302 10.34 -0.33 5.65
C PHE A 302 11.64 -0.57 6.41
N ASP A 303 11.73 -1.68 7.15
CA ASP A 303 12.88 -2.01 8.00
C ASP A 303 14.00 -2.67 7.19
N PHE A 304 14.69 -1.87 6.38
CA PHE A 304 15.85 -2.29 5.58
C PHE A 304 17.00 -2.85 6.43
N PRO A 305 17.39 -2.25 7.58
CA PRO A 305 18.40 -2.84 8.45
C PRO A 305 18.05 -4.27 8.87
N LEU A 306 16.80 -4.55 9.22
CA LEU A 306 16.37 -5.91 9.52
C LEU A 306 16.40 -6.81 8.27
N HIS A 307 15.89 -6.36 7.12
CA HIS A 307 15.90 -7.13 5.86
C HIS A 307 17.29 -7.69 5.56
N ASP A 308 18.31 -6.83 5.60
CA ASP A 308 19.71 -7.22 5.36
C ASP A 308 20.16 -8.36 6.29
N GLN A 309 19.77 -8.33 7.55
CA GLN A 309 20.10 -9.37 8.52
C GLN A 309 19.33 -10.66 8.33
N LEU A 310 18.05 -10.58 7.93
CA LEU A 310 17.25 -11.76 7.59
C LEU A 310 17.86 -12.50 6.39
N VAL A 311 18.29 -11.78 5.36
CA VAL A 311 18.97 -12.36 4.20
C VAL A 311 20.29 -13.02 4.62
N LYS A 312 21.12 -12.33 5.42
CA LYS A 312 22.37 -12.89 5.96
C LYS A 312 22.13 -14.15 6.79
N MET A 313 21.09 -14.15 7.63
CA MET A 313 20.72 -15.31 8.44
C MET A 313 20.39 -16.52 7.56
N VAL A 314 19.55 -16.34 6.54
CA VAL A 314 19.11 -17.43 5.66
C VAL A 314 20.27 -17.96 4.81
N LEU A 315 21.08 -17.07 4.23
CA LEU A 315 22.17 -17.47 3.33
C LEU A 315 23.39 -18.04 4.07
N ALA A 316 23.57 -17.72 5.36
CA ALA A 316 24.66 -18.26 6.17
C ALA A 316 24.47 -19.75 6.56
N ARG A 317 23.30 -20.35 6.29
CA ARG A 317 23.02 -21.78 6.54
C ARG A 317 23.41 -22.25 7.95
N GLY A 318 23.10 -21.43 8.94
CA GLY A 318 23.31 -21.71 10.36
C GLY A 318 24.62 -21.19 10.96
N MET A 319 25.44 -20.49 10.16
CA MET A 319 26.63 -19.78 10.67
C MET A 319 26.33 -18.36 11.18
N TYR A 320 25.07 -17.91 11.11
CA TYR A 320 24.64 -16.60 11.60
C TYR A 320 24.26 -16.66 13.08
N ASN A 321 24.64 -15.64 13.87
CA ASN A 321 24.18 -15.50 15.25
C ASN A 321 22.71 -15.00 15.27
N ILE A 322 21.74 -15.92 15.29
CA ILE A 322 20.31 -15.54 15.26
C ILE A 322 19.90 -14.72 16.48
N GLY A 323 20.57 -14.91 17.61
CA GLY A 323 20.37 -14.12 18.82
C GLY A 323 20.60 -12.61 18.63
N SER A 324 21.30 -12.17 17.57
CA SER A 324 21.56 -10.76 17.29
C SER A 324 20.44 -10.03 16.53
N LEU A 325 19.48 -10.73 15.90
CA LEU A 325 18.42 -10.12 15.09
C LEU A 325 17.68 -8.95 15.79
N PRO A 326 17.32 -9.02 17.08
CA PRO A 326 16.60 -7.93 17.75
C PRO A 326 17.37 -6.60 17.79
N ASP A 327 18.70 -6.63 17.66
CA ASP A 327 19.53 -5.43 17.79
C ASP A 327 19.44 -4.55 16.54
N PHE A 328 19.06 -5.13 15.39
CA PHE A 328 18.92 -4.47 14.09
C PHE A 328 17.50 -3.97 13.77
N LEU A 329 16.54 -4.25 14.65
CA LEU A 329 15.21 -3.66 14.52
C LEU A 329 15.29 -2.14 14.68
N GLN A 330 14.55 -1.43 13.82
CA GLN A 330 14.26 -0.02 14.00
C GLN A 330 13.73 0.23 15.42
N LYS A 331 14.22 1.27 16.11
CA LYS A 331 13.91 1.45 17.54
C LYS A 331 12.50 1.97 17.74
N ASP A 332 12.02 2.84 16.86
CA ASP A 332 10.60 3.18 16.82
C ASP A 332 9.78 2.01 16.24
N GLY A 333 9.38 1.09 17.12
CA GLY A 333 8.56 -0.05 16.74
C GLY A 333 7.19 0.32 16.19
N ALA A 334 6.66 1.49 16.56
CA ALA A 334 5.35 1.92 16.09
C ALA A 334 5.34 2.29 14.61
N HIS A 335 6.50 2.71 14.09
CA HIS A 335 6.69 3.19 12.74
C HIS A 335 7.55 2.27 11.87
N SER A 336 7.75 1.02 12.29
CA SER A 336 8.54 0.03 11.56
C SER A 336 7.66 -0.95 10.80
N VAL A 337 8.01 -1.20 9.54
CA VAL A 337 7.39 -2.21 8.66
C VAL A 337 8.44 -3.26 8.26
N PRO A 338 8.64 -4.31 9.07
CA PRO A 338 9.50 -5.45 8.72
C PRO A 338 9.03 -6.17 7.46
N PHE A 339 9.96 -6.57 6.59
CA PHE A 339 9.68 -7.34 5.38
C PHE A 339 10.81 -8.34 5.10
N VAL A 340 10.54 -9.36 4.28
CA VAL A 340 11.53 -10.39 3.90
C VAL A 340 12.06 -10.20 2.49
N ASN A 341 11.16 -9.87 1.55
CA ASN A 341 11.47 -9.62 0.15
C ASN A 341 10.52 -8.53 -0.39
N SER A 342 10.87 -7.95 -1.53
CA SER A 342 10.03 -7.02 -2.27
C SER A 342 10.24 -7.19 -3.78
N HIS A 343 9.63 -6.29 -4.57
CA HIS A 343 9.85 -6.25 -6.01
C HIS A 343 11.28 -5.83 -6.39
N ASP A 344 11.99 -5.12 -5.51
CA ASP A 344 13.36 -4.69 -5.76
C ASP A 344 14.40 -5.73 -5.35
N THR A 345 14.09 -6.56 -4.35
CA THR A 345 14.97 -7.64 -3.92
C THR A 345 14.84 -8.85 -4.84
N VAL A 346 13.63 -9.18 -5.28
CA VAL A 346 13.36 -10.28 -6.23
C VAL A 346 13.21 -9.72 -7.66
N ARG A 347 14.33 -9.30 -8.26
CA ARG A 347 14.38 -8.62 -9.57
C ARG A 347 15.23 -9.33 -10.64
N GLY A 348 15.53 -10.61 -10.42
CA GLY A 348 16.37 -11.40 -11.34
C GLY A 348 17.77 -10.78 -11.53
N PRO A 349 18.40 -10.91 -12.72
CA PRO A 349 19.73 -10.34 -12.98
C PRO A 349 19.83 -8.81 -12.86
N ALA A 350 18.70 -8.10 -12.80
CA ALA A 350 18.62 -6.65 -12.68
C ALA A 350 18.42 -6.17 -11.22
N GLY A 351 18.47 -7.08 -10.24
CA GLY A 351 18.35 -6.75 -8.82
C GLY A 351 19.65 -6.20 -8.23
N ASN A 352 19.53 -5.13 -7.43
CA ASN A 352 20.65 -4.50 -6.74
C ASN A 352 20.73 -4.86 -5.24
N TYR A 353 19.77 -5.65 -4.75
CA TYR A 353 19.71 -6.07 -3.35
C TYR A 353 19.97 -7.57 -3.21
N MET A 354 20.58 -7.95 -2.09
CA MET A 354 20.57 -9.34 -1.68
C MET A 354 19.14 -9.78 -1.36
N THR A 355 18.82 -11.04 -1.69
CA THR A 355 17.46 -11.58 -1.60
C THR A 355 17.48 -12.96 -0.97
N ILE A 356 16.40 -13.31 -0.28
CA ILE A 356 16.08 -14.70 0.02
C ILE A 356 15.35 -15.26 -1.21
N PRO A 357 15.84 -16.32 -1.87
CA PRO A 357 15.08 -16.94 -2.94
C PRO A 357 13.67 -17.31 -2.43
N PRO A 358 12.58 -16.97 -3.14
CA PRO A 358 11.22 -17.21 -2.63
C PRO A 358 10.87 -18.67 -2.29
N ASP A 359 11.57 -19.62 -2.91
CA ASP A 359 11.44 -21.06 -2.66
C ASP A 359 12.53 -21.63 -1.72
N ASP A 360 13.31 -20.77 -1.05
CA ASP A 360 14.33 -21.21 -0.12
C ASP A 360 13.71 -21.93 1.10
N PRO A 361 14.16 -23.15 1.45
CA PRO A 361 13.60 -23.89 2.57
C PRO A 361 13.78 -23.19 3.93
N TRP A 362 14.71 -22.25 4.04
CA TRP A 362 14.99 -21.49 5.27
C TRP A 362 14.20 -20.17 5.34
N ALA A 363 13.46 -19.79 4.30
CA ALA A 363 12.62 -18.57 4.29
C ALA A 363 11.60 -18.55 5.44
N GLY A 364 11.18 -19.74 5.89
CA GLY A 364 10.30 -19.91 7.04
C GLY A 364 10.84 -19.29 8.34
N LEU A 365 12.16 -19.30 8.56
CA LEU A 365 12.77 -18.65 9.73
C LEU A 365 12.57 -17.13 9.71
N ALA A 366 12.76 -16.50 8.56
CA ALA A 366 12.61 -15.05 8.41
C ALA A 366 11.16 -14.61 8.60
N TYR A 367 10.21 -15.34 8.00
CA TYR A 367 8.79 -15.06 8.18
C TYR A 367 8.27 -15.35 9.58
N ALA A 368 8.71 -16.45 10.21
CA ALA A 368 8.37 -16.74 11.60
C ALA A 368 8.87 -15.63 12.53
N TYR A 369 10.04 -15.04 12.25
CA TYR A 369 10.53 -13.87 12.98
C TYR A 369 9.60 -12.65 12.80
N ILE A 370 9.45 -12.13 11.57
CA ILE A 370 8.73 -10.86 11.36
C ILE A 370 7.25 -10.94 11.72
N LEU A 371 6.60 -12.10 11.55
CA LEU A 371 5.19 -12.29 11.87
C LEU A 371 4.94 -12.41 13.38
N SER A 372 5.98 -12.70 14.17
CA SER A 372 5.91 -12.75 15.64
C SER A 372 6.06 -11.38 16.31
N LEU A 373 6.50 -10.35 15.57
CA LEU A 373 6.79 -9.02 16.11
C LEU A 373 5.52 -8.22 16.43
N ASP A 374 5.67 -7.27 17.34
CA ASP A 374 4.72 -6.23 17.76
C ASP A 374 4.71 -5.03 16.79
N ARG A 375 4.81 -5.31 15.49
CA ARG A 375 4.96 -4.32 14.40
C ARG A 375 4.00 -4.65 13.27
N THR A 376 3.97 -3.86 12.20
CA THR A 376 3.19 -4.17 10.99
C THR A 376 4.08 -4.85 9.94
N PRO A 377 4.06 -6.19 9.76
CA PRO A 377 4.88 -6.85 8.76
C PRO A 377 4.28 -6.72 7.36
N CYS A 378 5.17 -6.74 6.37
CA CYS A 378 4.84 -6.84 4.96
C CYS A 378 5.26 -8.21 4.41
N VAL A 379 4.30 -8.95 3.88
CA VAL A 379 4.48 -10.20 3.16
C VAL A 379 4.62 -9.91 1.68
N PHE A 380 5.49 -10.65 0.98
CA PHE A 380 5.68 -10.50 -0.46
C PHE A 380 4.83 -11.50 -1.26
N TYR A 381 4.24 -11.05 -2.38
CA TYR A 381 3.37 -11.89 -3.20
C TYR A 381 4.04 -13.19 -3.66
N GLU A 382 5.27 -13.14 -4.18
CA GLU A 382 5.95 -14.36 -4.67
C GLU A 382 6.49 -15.26 -3.56
N ASP A 383 6.54 -14.78 -2.31
CA ASP A 383 6.84 -15.61 -1.15
C ASP A 383 5.56 -16.29 -0.62
N LEU A 384 4.39 -15.67 -0.77
CA LEU A 384 3.11 -16.29 -0.43
C LEU A 384 2.65 -17.32 -1.48
N PHE A 385 2.88 -17.05 -2.76
CA PHE A 385 2.49 -17.93 -3.85
C PHE A 385 3.71 -18.51 -4.58
N PRO A 386 3.80 -19.85 -4.77
CA PRO A 386 4.89 -20.46 -5.52
C PRO A 386 5.10 -19.83 -6.89
N ASN A 387 6.36 -19.50 -7.20
CA ASN A 387 6.80 -18.89 -8.46
C ASN A 387 7.75 -19.82 -9.27
N ARG A 388 8.01 -21.04 -8.78
CA ARG A 388 8.86 -22.10 -9.39
C ARG A 388 8.61 -22.48 -10.86
N SER A 389 7.48 -22.09 -11.46
CA SER A 389 7.24 -22.35 -12.87
C SER A 389 6.49 -21.21 -13.55
N VAL A 390 6.79 -21.00 -14.83
CA VAL A 390 6.09 -20.02 -15.68
C VAL A 390 4.59 -20.30 -15.70
N GLN A 391 4.17 -21.57 -15.65
CA GLN A 391 2.76 -21.94 -15.60
C GLN A 391 2.05 -21.39 -14.37
N LEU A 392 2.63 -21.54 -13.18
CA LEU A 392 2.05 -20.99 -11.95
C LEU A 392 2.14 -19.47 -11.90
N ARG A 393 3.26 -18.90 -12.37
CA ARG A 393 3.54 -17.47 -12.31
C ARG A 393 2.72 -16.64 -13.30
N ARG A 394 2.63 -17.08 -14.57
CA ARG A 394 1.97 -16.35 -15.67
C ARG A 394 0.58 -16.88 -16.04
N TYR A 395 0.27 -18.15 -15.80
CA TYR A 395 -0.99 -18.76 -16.27
C TYR A 395 -1.86 -19.34 -15.14
N GLY A 396 -1.44 -19.18 -13.88
CA GLY A 396 -2.18 -19.68 -12.72
C GLY A 396 -3.52 -18.96 -12.56
N ASN A 397 -4.60 -19.72 -12.38
CA ASN A 397 -5.91 -19.18 -12.03
C ASN A 397 -5.82 -18.50 -10.64
N PRO A 398 -6.16 -17.20 -10.50
CA PRO A 398 -6.08 -16.49 -9.23
C PRO A 398 -6.87 -17.17 -8.10
N GLU A 399 -8.03 -17.75 -8.40
CA GLU A 399 -8.93 -18.33 -7.40
C GLU A 399 -8.40 -19.65 -6.83
N THR A 400 -7.56 -20.37 -7.58
CA THR A 400 -7.15 -21.74 -7.22
C THR A 400 -5.64 -21.96 -7.17
N ARG A 401 -4.82 -20.99 -7.61
CA ARG A 401 -3.35 -21.15 -7.61
C ARG A 401 -2.84 -21.55 -6.22
N PRO A 402 -1.92 -22.51 -6.09
CA PRO A 402 -1.42 -22.94 -4.78
C PRO A 402 -0.84 -21.78 -3.97
N MET A 403 -1.05 -21.79 -2.66
CA MET A 403 -0.42 -20.88 -1.70
C MET A 403 0.56 -21.69 -0.84
N ARG A 404 1.67 -21.09 -0.40
CA ARG A 404 2.59 -21.75 0.54
C ARG A 404 1.90 -21.86 1.90
N GLN A 405 1.44 -23.08 2.22
CA GLN A 405 0.60 -23.33 3.39
C GLN A 405 1.28 -22.91 4.70
N TRP A 406 2.58 -23.18 4.85
CA TRP A 406 3.34 -22.78 6.04
C TRP A 406 3.32 -21.27 6.30
N LEU A 407 3.37 -20.45 5.23
CA LEU A 407 3.33 -18.99 5.36
C LEU A 407 1.89 -18.51 5.62
N ALA A 408 0.91 -19.11 4.95
CA ALA A 408 -0.50 -18.86 5.23
C ALA A 408 -0.85 -19.13 6.70
N ASP A 409 -0.30 -20.20 7.27
CA ASP A 409 -0.52 -20.56 8.68
C ASP A 409 0.19 -19.60 9.63
N LEU A 410 1.43 -19.16 9.33
CA LEU A 410 2.10 -18.12 10.11
C LEU A 410 1.32 -16.79 10.12
N ILE A 411 0.71 -16.40 8.98
CA ILE A 411 -0.14 -15.20 8.91
C ILE A 411 -1.38 -15.38 9.81
N LYS A 412 -2.04 -16.54 9.75
CA LYS A 412 -3.20 -16.85 10.63
C LYS A 412 -2.81 -16.84 12.11
N ILE A 413 -1.66 -17.40 12.44
CA ILE A 413 -1.10 -17.42 13.80
C ILE A 413 -0.88 -15.99 14.28
N ARG A 414 -0.26 -15.15 13.45
CA ARG A 414 -0.05 -13.73 13.76
C ARG A 414 -1.36 -13.03 14.07
N GLU A 415 -2.32 -13.10 13.15
CA GLU A 415 -3.60 -12.39 13.30
C GLU A 415 -4.37 -12.79 14.57
N ARG A 416 -4.15 -14.02 15.03
CA ARG A 416 -4.80 -14.54 16.23
C ARG A 416 -4.06 -14.24 17.53
N TYR A 417 -2.73 -14.24 17.54
CA TYR A 417 -1.94 -14.24 18.76
C TYR A 417 -0.89 -13.11 18.86
N ALA A 418 -0.45 -12.56 17.73
CA ALA A 418 0.54 -11.49 17.64
C ALA A 418 -0.04 -10.15 17.17
N SER A 419 -1.37 -10.00 17.08
CA SER A 419 -1.99 -8.69 16.93
C SER A 419 -2.01 -7.93 18.27
N GLY A 420 -1.82 -6.61 18.21
CA GLY A 420 -1.88 -5.72 19.37
C GLY A 420 -0.53 -5.10 19.76
N SER A 421 -0.58 -4.17 20.71
CA SER A 421 0.53 -3.27 21.08
C SER A 421 1.42 -3.78 22.21
N GLU A 422 1.18 -4.98 22.74
CA GLU A 422 2.03 -5.54 23.80
C GLU A 422 3.42 -5.87 23.25
N PRO A 423 4.49 -5.33 23.86
CA PRO A 423 5.84 -5.54 23.36
C PRO A 423 6.26 -7.01 23.36
N VAL A 424 7.04 -7.39 22.35
CA VAL A 424 7.70 -8.70 22.34
C VAL A 424 8.73 -8.82 23.46
N LYS A 425 8.89 -10.03 23.99
CA LYS A 425 10.02 -10.40 24.86
C LYS A 425 10.95 -11.36 24.12
N TYR A 426 12.22 -11.40 24.53
CA TYR A 426 13.21 -12.35 24.03
C TYR A 426 13.77 -13.22 25.16
N PRO A 427 13.03 -14.24 25.65
CA PRO A 427 13.44 -15.06 26.79
C PRO A 427 14.73 -15.86 26.60
N LEU A 428 15.16 -16.10 25.35
CA LEU A 428 16.40 -16.79 25.03
C LEU A 428 17.00 -16.19 23.76
N ARG A 429 18.30 -15.85 23.81
CA ARG A 429 19.11 -15.38 22.69
C ARG A 429 20.45 -16.11 22.73
N THR A 430 20.70 -17.00 21.78
CA THR A 430 21.99 -17.67 21.58
C THR A 430 22.41 -17.55 20.11
N ASN A 431 23.59 -18.06 19.75
CA ASN A 431 24.02 -18.09 18.35
C ASN A 431 23.07 -18.88 17.45
N GLU A 432 22.37 -19.88 18.00
CA GLU A 432 21.61 -20.85 17.21
C GLU A 432 20.10 -20.85 17.51
N LEU A 433 19.72 -20.32 18.68
CA LEU A 433 18.34 -20.27 19.15
C LEU A 433 17.91 -18.85 19.45
N LEU A 434 16.72 -18.50 18.97
CA LEU A 434 16.03 -17.27 19.36
C LEU A 434 14.60 -17.62 19.78
N VAL A 435 14.22 -17.18 20.98
CA VAL A 435 12.86 -17.29 21.49
C VAL A 435 12.24 -15.91 21.55
N ILE A 436 11.05 -15.77 20.96
CA ILE A 436 10.26 -14.54 20.87
C ILE A 436 8.92 -14.82 21.55
N GLU A 437 8.54 -14.01 22.52
CA GLU A 437 7.29 -14.21 23.26
C GLU A 437 6.38 -13.00 23.13
N ARG A 438 5.13 -13.25 22.71
CA ARG A 438 4.00 -12.35 22.95
C ARG A 438 3.40 -12.74 24.29
N PRO A 439 3.54 -11.90 25.33
CA PRO A 439 3.27 -12.32 26.69
C PRO A 439 1.89 -12.95 26.88
N GLY A 440 1.86 -14.18 27.42
CA GLY A 440 0.63 -14.94 27.68
C GLY A 440 -0.18 -15.36 26.44
N LYS A 441 0.31 -15.11 25.21
CA LYS A 441 -0.41 -15.37 23.95
C LYS A 441 0.28 -16.42 23.08
N MET A 442 1.58 -16.24 22.79
CA MET A 442 2.36 -17.18 21.98
C MET A 442 3.86 -17.07 22.26
N VAL A 443 4.58 -18.16 22.01
CA VAL A 443 6.05 -18.20 22.01
C VAL A 443 6.54 -18.79 20.69
N THR A 444 7.28 -18.02 19.90
CA THR A 444 7.98 -18.50 18.71
C THR A 444 9.40 -18.89 19.06
N ILE A 445 9.82 -20.07 18.61
CA ILE A 445 11.17 -20.60 18.80
C ILE A 445 11.78 -20.80 17.42
N LEU A 446 12.96 -20.23 17.17
CA LEU A 446 13.70 -20.36 15.93
C LEU A 446 14.99 -21.14 16.21
N ASN A 447 15.27 -22.16 15.39
CA ASN A 447 16.55 -22.90 15.38
C ASN A 447 17.17 -22.76 14.00
N ASN A 448 18.23 -21.95 13.90
CA ASN A 448 18.96 -21.82 12.64
C ASN A 448 20.16 -22.77 12.55
N ASN A 449 20.42 -23.66 13.52
CA ASN A 449 21.43 -24.70 13.32
C ASN A 449 21.01 -25.58 12.12
N GLY A 450 21.91 -25.78 11.16
CA GLY A 450 21.60 -26.45 9.89
C GLY A 450 21.61 -27.98 9.91
N ALA A 451 22.06 -28.61 11.00
CA ALA A 451 22.27 -30.05 11.08
C ALA A 451 21.60 -30.70 12.29
N ASP A 452 21.60 -30.01 13.43
CA ASP A 452 21.25 -30.57 14.72
C ASP A 452 19.93 -30.02 15.26
N TRP A 453 19.23 -30.92 15.95
CA TRP A 453 18.17 -30.53 16.87
C TRP A 453 18.75 -29.70 18.01
N ARG A 454 17.97 -28.71 18.47
CA ARG A 454 18.35 -27.87 19.61
C ARG A 454 17.24 -27.86 20.65
N GLU A 455 17.65 -27.76 21.92
CA GLU A 455 16.73 -27.63 23.05
C GLU A 455 16.66 -26.18 23.50
N ALA A 456 15.49 -25.56 23.36
CA ALA A 456 15.23 -24.23 23.88
C ALA A 456 14.79 -24.32 25.35
N LYS A 457 15.60 -23.76 26.24
CA LYS A 457 15.32 -23.62 27.69
C LYS A 457 15.11 -22.16 28.04
N PHE A 458 13.93 -21.81 28.52
CA PHE A 458 13.56 -20.43 28.84
C PHE A 458 12.43 -20.38 29.88
N THR A 459 12.15 -19.19 30.42
CA THR A 459 11.00 -18.95 31.29
C THR A 459 9.92 -18.20 30.52
N SER A 460 8.72 -18.76 30.44
CA SER A 460 7.57 -18.15 29.77
C SER A 460 6.66 -17.42 30.74
N SER A 461 6.02 -16.37 30.22
CA SER A 461 4.96 -15.59 30.87
C SER A 461 3.59 -16.27 30.90
N PHE A 462 3.40 -17.45 30.31
CA PHE A 462 2.14 -18.21 30.44
C PHE A 462 1.79 -18.58 31.89
N GLY A 463 2.77 -18.55 32.79
CA GLY A 463 2.62 -18.94 34.19
C GLY A 463 2.85 -20.44 34.42
N PRO A 464 2.76 -20.92 35.67
CA PRO A 464 3.10 -22.30 36.02
C PRO A 464 2.02 -23.32 35.63
N GLY A 465 2.44 -24.53 35.25
CA GLY A 465 1.56 -25.68 35.01
C GLY A 465 0.71 -25.63 33.73
N VAL A 466 0.97 -24.66 32.84
CA VAL A 466 0.25 -24.46 31.57
C VAL A 466 0.78 -25.42 30.52
N GLU A 467 -0.13 -26.16 29.89
CA GLU A 467 0.21 -27.04 28.77
C GLU A 467 0.22 -26.25 27.46
N LEU A 468 1.30 -26.40 26.70
CA LEU A 468 1.54 -25.75 25.43
C LEU A 468 1.70 -26.80 24.32
N ARG A 469 1.34 -26.41 23.10
CA ARG A 469 1.54 -27.18 21.87
C ARG A 469 2.10 -26.29 20.78
N ASP A 470 2.89 -26.89 19.89
CA ASP A 470 3.24 -26.25 18.64
C ASP A 470 2.02 -26.23 17.70
N ILE A 471 1.63 -25.04 17.26
CA ILE A 471 0.50 -24.85 16.34
C ILE A 471 0.93 -24.87 14.87
N THR A 472 2.23 -24.80 14.58
CA THR A 472 2.73 -24.88 13.19
C THR A 472 2.78 -26.32 12.67
N GLY A 473 2.76 -27.31 13.58
CA GLY A 473 2.83 -28.74 13.24
C GLY A 473 4.24 -29.22 12.91
N GLN A 474 5.27 -28.47 13.28
CA GLN A 474 6.68 -28.88 13.10
C GLN A 474 7.10 -29.90 14.17
N SER A 475 6.37 -29.95 15.29
CA SER A 475 6.50 -30.96 16.33
C SER A 475 5.15 -31.32 16.96
N ASP A 476 4.91 -32.61 17.19
CA ASP A 476 3.72 -33.08 17.92
C ASP A 476 3.88 -33.00 19.44
N ALA A 477 5.05 -32.58 19.94
CA ALA A 477 5.35 -32.52 21.36
C ALA A 477 4.38 -31.59 22.11
N ARG A 478 4.00 -32.01 23.32
CA ARG A 478 3.33 -31.17 24.31
C ARG A 478 4.33 -30.87 25.42
N VAL A 479 4.40 -29.61 25.82
CA VAL A 479 5.25 -29.19 26.94
C VAL A 479 4.39 -28.52 27.99
N ARG A 480 4.67 -28.82 29.26
CA ARG A 480 4.01 -28.16 30.39
C ARG A 480 5.00 -27.21 31.04
N THR A 481 4.60 -25.96 31.27
CA THR A 481 5.43 -25.01 32.00
C THR A 481 5.65 -25.53 33.43
N GLY A 482 6.87 -25.36 33.96
CA GLY A 482 7.23 -25.83 35.29
C GLY A 482 6.37 -25.23 36.40
N THR A 483 6.40 -25.84 37.58
CA THR A 483 5.67 -25.41 38.79
C THR A 483 6.65 -25.29 39.96
N GLY A 484 6.21 -24.71 41.08
CA GLY A 484 7.07 -24.53 42.26
C GLY A 484 8.32 -23.70 41.96
N ALA A 485 9.50 -24.22 42.28
CA ALA A 485 10.78 -23.55 42.03
C ALA A 485 11.10 -23.36 40.52
N ASP A 486 10.43 -24.12 39.65
CA ASP A 486 10.56 -24.04 38.19
C ASP A 486 9.37 -23.36 37.52
N ALA A 487 8.59 -22.57 38.27
CA ALA A 487 7.41 -21.87 37.76
C ALA A 487 7.68 -21.15 36.43
N GLY A 488 6.95 -21.53 35.39
CA GLY A 488 7.04 -20.92 34.05
C GLY A 488 8.21 -21.41 33.18
N LYS A 489 9.14 -22.23 33.68
CA LYS A 489 10.23 -22.77 32.87
C LYS A 489 9.70 -23.74 31.81
N VAL A 490 10.28 -23.68 30.61
CA VAL A 490 9.94 -24.49 29.44
C VAL A 490 11.23 -25.11 28.89
N SER A 491 11.15 -26.39 28.50
CA SER A 491 12.17 -27.06 27.69
C SER A 491 11.49 -27.63 26.44
N PHE A 492 11.93 -27.21 25.26
CA PHE A 492 11.31 -27.62 24.00
C PHE A 492 12.38 -27.94 22.96
N TRP A 493 12.31 -29.14 22.37
CA TRP A 493 13.18 -29.57 21.30
C TRP A 493 12.56 -29.23 19.94
N LEU A 494 13.34 -28.63 19.04
CA LEU A 494 12.95 -28.41 17.66
C LEU A 494 14.03 -28.89 16.67
N PRO A 495 13.63 -29.37 15.47
CA PRO A 495 14.55 -29.82 14.43
C PRO A 495 15.54 -28.74 13.98
N ALA A 496 16.60 -29.16 13.30
CA ALA A 496 17.49 -28.28 12.56
C ALA A 496 16.73 -27.40 11.55
N ALA A 497 17.20 -26.18 11.32
CA ALA A 497 16.70 -25.24 10.30
C ALA A 497 15.17 -25.06 10.34
N SER A 498 14.60 -24.94 11.54
CA SER A 498 13.16 -24.98 11.75
C SER A 498 12.68 -23.93 12.75
N TYR A 499 11.36 -23.80 12.84
CA TYR A 499 10.69 -22.94 13.81
C TYR A 499 9.48 -23.66 14.41
N ALA A 500 9.06 -23.25 15.60
CA ALA A 500 7.83 -23.69 16.23
C ALA A 500 7.11 -22.49 16.84
N VAL A 501 5.77 -22.54 16.92
CA VAL A 501 4.99 -21.53 17.64
C VAL A 501 4.14 -22.20 18.70
N LEU A 502 4.54 -22.02 19.95
CA LEU A 502 3.86 -22.57 21.11
C LEU A 502 2.70 -21.67 21.54
N VAL A 503 1.52 -22.27 21.65
CA VAL A 503 0.30 -21.68 22.22
C VAL A 503 -0.28 -22.61 23.27
N LYS A 504 -1.26 -22.15 24.06
CA LYS A 504 -1.96 -23.04 25.01
C LYS A 504 -2.55 -24.24 24.26
N ALA A 505 -2.39 -25.44 24.82
CA ALA A 505 -2.89 -26.66 24.18
C ALA A 505 -4.40 -26.64 23.96
N SER A 506 -5.14 -25.87 24.77
CA SER A 506 -6.58 -25.63 24.66
C SER A 506 -7.00 -24.74 23.49
N GLU A 507 -6.07 -24.02 22.85
CA GLU A 507 -6.42 -23.17 21.70
C GLU A 507 -6.91 -24.03 20.53
N PRO A 508 -8.03 -23.69 19.86
CA PRO A 508 -8.51 -24.45 18.72
C PRO A 508 -7.53 -24.40 17.54
N ALA A 509 -7.63 -25.40 16.65
CA ALA A 509 -6.88 -25.46 15.40
C ALA A 509 -7.04 -24.18 14.55
N LEU A 510 -6.07 -23.94 13.67
CA LEU A 510 -6.16 -22.84 12.73
C LEU A 510 -7.36 -23.03 11.81
N SER A 511 -8.10 -21.94 11.60
CA SER A 511 -9.25 -21.88 10.71
C SER A 511 -9.13 -20.65 9.82
N ASN A 512 -9.97 -20.58 8.79
CA ASN A 512 -9.99 -19.41 7.92
C ASN A 512 -10.57 -18.22 8.66
N MET A 513 -9.94 -17.06 8.48
CA MET A 513 -10.44 -15.80 9.01
C MET A 513 -11.63 -15.30 8.17
N LYS A 514 -12.48 -14.50 8.81
CA LYS A 514 -13.59 -13.79 8.16
C LYS A 514 -13.70 -12.42 8.80
N ARG A 515 -13.77 -11.37 7.98
CA ARG A 515 -13.86 -9.98 8.43
C ARG A 515 -15.23 -9.40 8.09
N ALA A 516 -15.63 -8.40 8.86
CA ALA A 516 -16.82 -7.64 8.57
C ALA A 516 -16.60 -6.81 7.27
N PRO A 517 -17.60 -6.71 6.39
CA PRO A 517 -17.53 -5.80 5.25
C PRO A 517 -17.55 -4.35 5.73
N GLU A 518 -16.76 -3.51 5.08
CA GLU A 518 -16.74 -2.07 5.28
C GLU A 518 -17.45 -1.33 4.14
N LYS A 519 -18.00 -0.14 4.42
CA LYS A 519 -18.53 0.74 3.37
C LYS A 519 -17.35 1.39 2.63
N THR A 520 -17.53 1.57 1.33
CA THR A 520 -16.62 2.35 0.48
C THR A 520 -17.23 3.73 0.26
N VAL A 521 -16.38 4.76 0.26
CA VAL A 521 -16.76 6.13 -0.10
C VAL A 521 -15.85 6.58 -1.22
N GLN A 522 -16.42 6.96 -2.36
CA GLN A 522 -15.71 7.45 -3.53
C GLN A 522 -16.35 8.76 -3.98
N GLU A 523 -15.54 9.77 -4.24
CA GLU A 523 -15.96 11.10 -4.65
C GLU A 523 -15.26 11.50 -5.95
N ILE A 524 -16.02 11.49 -7.04
CA ILE A 524 -15.50 11.84 -8.36
C ILE A 524 -15.64 13.34 -8.59
N GLU A 525 -14.57 13.95 -9.09
CA GLU A 525 -14.55 15.32 -9.56
C GLU A 525 -14.80 15.36 -11.07
N PHE A 526 -15.72 16.22 -11.48
CA PHE A 526 -16.07 16.47 -12.86
C PHE A 526 -15.55 17.83 -13.28
N ALA A 527 -14.35 17.86 -13.84
CA ALA A 527 -13.70 19.05 -14.35
C ALA A 527 -13.16 18.81 -15.77
N ASP A 528 -13.07 19.89 -16.56
CA ASP A 528 -12.66 19.83 -17.96
C ASP A 528 -11.14 19.54 -18.12
N ASP A 529 -10.37 19.68 -17.05
CA ASP A 529 -8.92 19.44 -16.97
C ASP A 529 -8.54 18.03 -16.44
N LEU A 530 -9.52 17.15 -16.18
CA LEU A 530 -9.29 15.79 -15.67
C LEU A 530 -9.47 14.70 -16.74
N SER A 531 -10.71 14.26 -17.00
CA SER A 531 -10.98 13.13 -17.92
C SER A 531 -11.03 13.56 -19.39
N THR A 532 -10.68 12.69 -20.34
CA THR A 532 -10.85 12.95 -21.79
C THR A 532 -12.24 12.58 -22.32
N GLY A 533 -13.12 12.00 -21.49
CA GLY A 533 -14.41 11.42 -21.89
C GLY A 533 -15.54 12.41 -22.16
N CYS A 534 -15.31 13.72 -22.08
CA CYS A 534 -16.35 14.74 -22.24
C CYS A 534 -16.29 15.52 -23.56
N LEU A 535 -15.94 14.82 -24.64
CA LEU A 535 -16.15 15.33 -25.99
C LEU A 535 -17.62 15.12 -26.40
N GLY A 536 -18.46 16.13 -26.17
CA GLY A 536 -19.64 16.39 -27.00
C GLY A 536 -21.03 16.11 -26.42
N ASN A 537 -21.18 15.36 -25.32
CA ASN A 537 -22.49 15.14 -24.69
C ASN A 537 -22.47 15.70 -23.26
N ALA A 538 -23.46 16.53 -22.90
CA ALA A 538 -23.62 17.17 -21.58
C ALA A 538 -23.89 16.19 -20.41
N VAL A 539 -23.50 14.92 -20.53
CA VAL A 539 -23.75 13.84 -19.58
C VAL A 539 -22.42 13.23 -19.17
N ARG A 540 -22.07 13.36 -17.89
CA ARG A 540 -20.89 12.71 -17.31
C ARG A 540 -21.28 11.42 -16.59
N THR A 541 -20.37 10.46 -16.54
CA THR A 541 -20.66 9.14 -15.95
C THR A 541 -19.68 8.77 -14.86
N PHE A 542 -20.19 8.11 -13.83
CA PHE A 542 -19.39 7.51 -12.77
C PHE A 542 -19.94 6.13 -12.43
N LYS A 543 -19.07 5.13 -12.37
CA LYS A 543 -19.48 3.75 -12.10
C LYS A 543 -19.11 3.34 -10.69
N ILE A 544 -20.01 2.60 -10.05
CA ILE A 544 -19.78 1.97 -8.74
C ILE A 544 -20.05 0.47 -8.84
N TRP A 545 -19.52 -0.30 -7.88
CA TRP A 545 -19.66 -1.76 -7.82
C TRP A 545 -20.29 -2.25 -6.50
N PRO A 546 -21.57 -1.93 -6.24
CA PRO A 546 -22.24 -2.35 -5.03
C PRO A 546 -22.51 -3.86 -5.00
N ALA A 547 -22.58 -4.44 -3.80
CA ALA A 547 -23.18 -5.76 -3.56
C ALA A 547 -24.67 -5.76 -3.92
N ALA A 548 -25.29 -6.94 -4.00
CA ALA A 548 -26.76 -7.03 -3.99
C ALA A 548 -27.32 -6.50 -2.66
N ASP A 549 -28.49 -5.87 -2.69
CA ASP A 549 -29.18 -5.30 -1.51
C ASP A 549 -28.38 -4.24 -0.73
N SER A 550 -27.36 -3.66 -1.34
CA SER A 550 -26.53 -2.58 -0.79
C SER A 550 -27.27 -1.25 -0.85
N GLU A 551 -27.26 -0.51 0.25
CA GLU A 551 -27.67 0.90 0.27
C GLU A 551 -26.63 1.74 -0.47
N ILE A 552 -27.11 2.62 -1.35
CA ILE A 552 -26.28 3.52 -2.15
C ILE A 552 -26.72 4.95 -1.81
N ASP A 553 -25.88 5.65 -1.06
CA ASP A 553 -26.07 7.05 -0.70
C ASP A 553 -25.21 7.92 -1.62
N ALA A 554 -25.78 8.96 -2.24
CA ALA A 554 -25.03 9.88 -3.07
C ALA A 554 -25.31 11.35 -2.75
N GLU A 555 -24.26 12.16 -2.80
CA GLU A 555 -24.28 13.60 -2.60
C GLU A 555 -23.64 14.30 -3.81
N LEU A 556 -24.38 15.19 -4.45
CA LEU A 556 -23.87 16.02 -5.54
C LEU A 556 -23.64 17.44 -5.05
N LYS A 557 -22.41 17.92 -5.18
CA LYS A 557 -22.03 19.31 -4.96
C LYS A 557 -21.71 19.98 -6.29
N LEU A 558 -22.26 21.17 -6.52
CA LEU A 558 -21.98 22.00 -7.69
C LEU A 558 -21.25 23.25 -7.24
N GLU A 559 -20.20 23.66 -7.96
CA GLU A 559 -19.47 24.89 -7.64
C GLU A 559 -20.32 26.14 -7.90
N GLN A 560 -21.16 26.11 -8.94
CA GLN A 560 -22.11 27.17 -9.25
C GLN A 560 -23.55 26.66 -9.11
N PRO A 561 -24.49 27.49 -8.58
CA PRO A 561 -25.89 27.10 -8.46
C PRO A 561 -26.49 26.76 -9.83
N ALA A 562 -26.79 25.49 -10.06
CA ALA A 562 -27.41 24.99 -11.28
C ALA A 562 -28.33 23.81 -10.99
N LYS A 563 -29.35 23.61 -11.82
CA LYS A 563 -30.22 22.42 -11.73
C LYS A 563 -29.52 21.24 -12.38
N ALA A 564 -29.04 20.26 -11.62
CA ALA A 564 -28.49 19.02 -12.18
C ALA A 564 -29.53 17.88 -12.13
N ALA A 565 -29.49 17.01 -13.14
CA ALA A 565 -30.19 15.72 -13.11
C ALA A 565 -29.16 14.61 -12.87
N VAL A 566 -29.44 13.75 -11.89
CA VAL A 566 -28.63 12.56 -11.59
C VAL A 566 -29.52 11.34 -11.78
N GLU A 567 -29.08 10.42 -12.61
CA GLU A 567 -29.74 9.15 -12.87
C GLU A 567 -28.80 8.03 -12.45
N LEU A 568 -29.33 6.98 -11.84
CA LEU A 568 -28.58 5.76 -11.56
C LEU A 568 -29.11 4.66 -12.47
N LEU A 569 -28.24 4.03 -13.24
CA LEU A 569 -28.56 2.88 -14.08
C LEU A 569 -28.10 1.59 -13.41
N SER A 570 -28.94 0.56 -13.42
CA SER A 570 -28.62 -0.80 -12.99
C SER A 570 -27.70 -1.52 -13.99
N PRO A 571 -27.15 -2.70 -13.64
CA PRO A 571 -26.25 -3.46 -14.51
C PRO A 571 -26.86 -3.85 -15.87
N ASP A 572 -28.18 -3.97 -15.97
CA ASP A 572 -28.92 -4.22 -17.22
C ASP A 572 -29.27 -2.93 -17.99
N GLY A 573 -28.76 -1.77 -17.54
CA GLY A 573 -28.96 -0.47 -18.16
C GLY A 573 -30.30 0.19 -17.87
N LYS A 574 -31.14 -0.39 -17.00
CA LYS A 574 -32.42 0.21 -16.61
C LYS A 574 -32.22 1.34 -15.60
N LEU A 575 -33.09 2.34 -15.67
CA LEU A 575 -33.12 3.42 -14.71
C LEU A 575 -33.58 2.87 -13.35
N CYS A 576 -32.73 2.96 -12.31
CA CYS A 576 -33.15 2.80 -10.93
C CYS A 576 -34.20 3.87 -10.56
N LYS A 577 -34.92 3.74 -9.43
CA LYS A 577 -35.98 4.71 -9.04
C LYS A 577 -35.58 6.16 -9.39
N PRO A 578 -36.39 6.90 -10.18
CA PRO A 578 -36.01 8.21 -10.70
C PRO A 578 -35.98 9.26 -9.57
N LEU A 579 -34.81 9.82 -9.30
CA LEU A 579 -34.66 11.00 -8.44
C LEU A 579 -34.48 12.24 -9.32
N GLN A 580 -35.58 12.96 -9.49
CA GLN A 580 -35.60 14.16 -10.32
C GLN A 580 -35.11 15.37 -9.52
N ARG A 581 -33.86 15.76 -9.80
CA ARG A 581 -33.21 17.05 -9.46
C ARG A 581 -32.44 17.06 -8.13
N PHE A 582 -31.13 17.26 -8.27
CA PHE A 582 -30.21 17.57 -7.19
C PHE A 582 -30.00 19.08 -7.16
N ASP A 583 -30.46 19.72 -6.09
CA ASP A 583 -30.19 21.14 -5.76
C ASP A 583 -29.45 21.13 -4.40
N GLY A 584 -28.27 20.51 -4.37
CA GLY A 584 -27.51 20.26 -3.14
C GLY A 584 -28.15 19.24 -2.18
N ARG A 585 -28.96 18.29 -2.69
CA ARG A 585 -29.66 17.28 -1.87
C ARG A 585 -29.02 15.90 -2.00
N GLN A 586 -29.19 15.05 -0.99
CA GLN A 586 -28.78 13.64 -1.02
C GLN A 586 -29.79 12.77 -1.79
N GLY A 587 -29.31 11.74 -2.48
CA GLY A 587 -30.12 10.67 -3.05
C GLY A 587 -29.77 9.33 -2.42
N ALA A 588 -30.76 8.46 -2.30
CA ALA A 588 -30.60 7.12 -1.75
C ALA A 588 -31.25 6.08 -2.68
N TRP A 589 -30.51 5.03 -2.97
CA TRP A 589 -30.96 3.87 -3.73
C TRP A 589 -30.63 2.58 -2.99
N LYS A 590 -31.21 1.49 -3.47
CA LYS A 590 -30.84 0.13 -3.07
C LYS A 590 -30.54 -0.68 -4.32
N SER A 591 -29.39 -1.33 -4.37
CA SER A 591 -29.04 -2.22 -5.48
C SER A 591 -29.90 -3.48 -5.46
N THR A 592 -30.30 -3.96 -6.64
CA THR A 592 -31.09 -5.19 -6.82
C THR A 592 -30.22 -6.42 -7.09
N SER A 593 -28.99 -6.19 -7.54
CA SER A 593 -27.98 -7.20 -7.84
C SER A 593 -26.60 -6.60 -7.66
N ALA A 594 -25.59 -7.45 -7.45
CA ALA A 594 -24.21 -7.02 -7.58
C ALA A 594 -23.89 -6.69 -9.04
N GLY A 595 -23.04 -5.69 -9.28
CA GLY A 595 -22.61 -5.35 -10.63
C GLY A 595 -22.28 -3.87 -10.81
N TRP A 596 -22.07 -3.48 -12.07
CA TRP A 596 -21.81 -2.10 -12.44
C TRP A 596 -23.08 -1.28 -12.42
N TYR A 597 -23.18 -0.32 -11.51
CA TYR A 597 -24.19 0.73 -11.58
C TYR A 597 -23.54 2.00 -12.11
N THR A 598 -24.24 2.72 -12.97
CA THR A 598 -23.70 3.91 -13.63
C THR A 598 -24.52 5.13 -13.27
N PHE A 599 -23.91 6.08 -12.57
CA PHE A 599 -24.44 7.42 -12.44
C PHE A 599 -24.30 8.15 -13.78
N ARG A 600 -25.37 8.80 -14.23
CA ARG A 600 -25.37 9.78 -15.32
C ARG A 600 -25.74 11.14 -14.76
N ILE A 601 -24.86 12.12 -14.94
CA ILE A 601 -25.05 13.47 -14.39
C ILE A 601 -25.15 14.45 -15.55
N LYS A 602 -26.26 15.17 -15.60
CA LYS A 602 -26.53 16.19 -16.61
C LYS A 602 -26.62 17.56 -15.95
N VAL A 603 -25.68 18.44 -16.31
CA VAL A 603 -25.65 19.83 -15.84
C VAL A 603 -25.94 20.78 -17.02
N PRO A 604 -26.93 21.68 -16.94
CA PRO A 604 -27.25 22.64 -18.02
C PRO A 604 -26.16 23.72 -18.18
N GLY A 605 -25.67 23.96 -19.40
CA GLY A 605 -24.76 25.10 -19.72
C GLY A 605 -23.76 24.82 -20.85
N LYS A 606 -23.17 25.88 -21.44
CA LYS A 606 -22.12 25.81 -22.49
C LYS A 606 -20.68 25.71 -21.95
N LYS A 607 -20.43 26.21 -20.73
CA LYS A 607 -19.21 25.98 -19.95
C LYS A 607 -19.60 25.05 -18.81
N GLN A 608 -19.05 23.84 -18.81
CA GLN A 608 -19.54 22.76 -17.96
C GLN A 608 -19.19 23.08 -16.49
N ALA A 609 -20.19 23.08 -15.60
CA ALA A 609 -19.95 23.41 -14.21
C ALA A 609 -19.11 22.32 -13.55
N HIS A 610 -18.11 22.75 -12.79
CA HIS A 610 -17.35 21.90 -11.90
C HIS A 610 -18.28 21.29 -10.84
N ALA A 611 -18.25 19.96 -10.71
CA ALA A 611 -19.15 19.20 -9.86
C ALA A 611 -18.42 18.06 -9.17
N PHE A 612 -18.90 17.70 -7.99
CA PHE A 612 -18.39 16.56 -7.21
C PHE A 612 -19.55 15.64 -6.89
N LEU A 613 -19.42 14.34 -7.22
CA LEU A 613 -20.37 13.32 -6.81
C LEU A 613 -19.69 12.39 -5.81
N LYS A 614 -20.10 12.48 -4.55
CA LYS A 614 -19.70 11.56 -3.48
C LYS A 614 -20.71 10.44 -3.39
N VAL A 615 -20.25 9.20 -3.34
CA VAL A 615 -21.09 8.01 -3.23
C VAL A 615 -20.57 7.10 -2.12
N SER A 616 -21.46 6.64 -1.24
CA SER A 616 -21.20 5.64 -0.22
C SER A 616 -22.03 4.39 -0.45
N TYR A 617 -21.40 3.22 -0.39
CA TYR A 617 -22.06 1.93 -0.60
C TYR A 617 -21.20 0.78 -0.04
N THR A 618 -21.80 -0.40 0.16
CA THR A 618 -21.03 -1.63 0.41
C THR A 618 -20.74 -2.32 -0.93
N GLY A 619 -19.47 -2.58 -1.22
CA GLY A 619 -19.02 -3.25 -2.43
C GLY A 619 -19.36 -4.74 -2.46
N ALA A 620 -19.35 -5.36 -3.64
CA ALA A 620 -19.55 -6.80 -3.76
C ALA A 620 -18.26 -7.59 -3.41
N ARG A 621 -18.42 -8.70 -2.68
CA ARG A 621 -17.37 -9.71 -2.45
C ARG A 621 -17.08 -10.50 -3.72
#